data_AF-A0A8B9FDF6-F1
#
_entry.id   AF-A0A8B9FDF6-F1
#
_cell.length_a   1.000
_cell.length_b   1.000
_cell.length_c   1.000
_cell.angle_alpha   90.00
_cell.angle_beta   90.00
_cell.angle_gamma   90.00
#
_symmetry.space_group_name_H-M   'P 1'
#
loop_
_entity.id
_entity.type
_entity.pdbx_description
1 polymer ?
#
loop_
_entity_poly.entity_id
_entity_poly.type
_entity_poly.pdbx_seq_one_letter_code
_entity_poly.pdbx_strand_id
1 'polypeptide(L)'
;MCFDFHPKDTNFYLAGTEEGSIYQCSCSSNEQFLKTYRGHKGPVYKVTWNPLSTDMFLSCSADWNIILWHRHSQTPVLTFSSASAFVHDIMWSSKSAFMFAAVNESRVEIWDLRVSILEPVLSRFANPTVKFTSVLFAKNTDCLLVGDSEGEVSVFLLQNLAALNNSKV
;
A
#
# COMPACT_ATOMS: atom_id res chain seq x y z
N MET A 1 10.79 8.69 5.88
CA MET A 1 10.14 9.76 5.06
C MET A 1 9.83 9.22 3.66
N CYS A 2 8.61 9.43 3.16
CA CYS A 2 8.16 8.98 1.82
C CYS A 2 7.26 10.03 1.15
N PHE A 3 7.07 9.95 -0.17
CA PHE A 3 6.14 10.83 -0.88
C PHE A 3 5.57 10.16 -2.13
N ASP A 4 4.40 10.63 -2.59
CA ASP A 4 3.80 10.21 -3.87
C ASP A 4 2.98 11.34 -4.50
N PHE A 5 3.10 11.49 -5.82
CA PHE A 5 2.39 12.52 -6.59
C PHE A 5 0.99 12.05 -6.95
N HIS A 6 0.02 12.95 -6.90
CA HIS A 6 -1.33 12.61 -7.29
C HIS A 6 -1.38 12.30 -8.80
N PRO A 7 -1.95 11.16 -9.22
CA PRO A 7 -1.77 10.60 -10.56
C PRO A 7 -2.40 11.43 -11.69
N LYS A 8 -3.36 12.31 -11.37
CA LYS A 8 -4.03 13.20 -12.34
C LYS A 8 -3.77 14.69 -12.12
N ASP A 9 -3.34 15.07 -10.92
CA ASP A 9 -3.25 16.48 -10.52
C ASP A 9 -1.84 16.71 -10.01
N THR A 10 -0.97 17.15 -10.91
CA THR A 10 0.46 17.29 -10.66
C THR A 10 0.78 18.38 -9.65
N ASN A 11 -0.20 19.21 -9.27
CA ASN A 11 0.01 20.21 -8.25
C ASN A 11 0.01 19.61 -6.84
N PHE A 12 -0.52 18.41 -6.64
CA PHE A 12 -0.62 17.79 -5.32
C PHE A 12 0.28 16.57 -5.16
N TYR A 13 0.87 16.45 -3.98
CA TYR A 13 1.57 15.25 -3.55
C TYR A 13 1.30 14.98 -2.06
N LEU A 14 1.54 13.74 -1.66
CA LEU A 14 1.51 13.32 -0.27
C LEU A 14 2.93 13.18 0.26
N ALA A 15 3.15 13.49 1.53
CA ALA A 15 4.41 13.26 2.22
C ALA A 15 4.14 12.57 3.57
N GLY A 16 4.70 11.39 3.78
CA GLY A 16 4.65 10.65 5.04
C GLY A 16 5.89 10.91 5.89
N THR A 17 5.69 11.07 7.20
CA THR A 17 6.74 11.50 8.14
C THR A 17 7.10 10.44 9.18
N GLU A 18 8.17 10.70 9.94
CA GLU A 18 8.64 9.82 11.03
C GLU A 18 7.68 9.84 12.22
N GLU A 19 6.94 10.92 12.44
CA GLU A 19 5.95 11.02 13.52
C GLU A 19 4.58 10.38 13.20
N GLY A 20 4.44 9.71 12.06
CA GLY A 20 3.18 9.04 11.67
C GLY A 20 2.13 9.94 11.03
N SER A 21 2.47 11.20 10.75
CA SER A 21 1.58 12.11 10.02
C SER A 21 1.78 11.97 8.51
N ILE A 22 0.70 12.20 7.75
CA ILE A 22 0.77 12.33 6.30
C ILE A 22 0.24 13.70 5.93
N TYR A 23 1.02 14.45 5.16
CA TYR A 23 0.67 15.78 4.70
C TYR A 23 0.31 15.74 3.23
N GLN A 24 -0.77 16.43 2.85
CA GLN A 24 -1.01 16.80 1.46
C GLN A 24 -0.42 18.17 1.21
N CYS A 25 0.47 18.27 0.24
CA CYS A 25 1.19 19.48 -0.10
C CYS A 25 0.87 19.94 -1.51
N SER A 26 1.16 21.20 -1.81
CA SER A 26 1.07 21.76 -3.16
C SER A 26 2.46 22.08 -3.69
N CYS A 27 2.70 21.83 -4.99
CA CYS A 27 3.91 22.28 -5.67
C CYS A 27 3.89 23.78 -6.01
N SER A 28 2.72 24.41 -6.01
CA SER A 28 2.52 25.79 -6.49
C SER A 28 2.29 26.81 -5.37
N SER A 29 2.18 26.37 -4.12
CA SER A 29 1.92 27.23 -2.96
C SER A 29 3.04 27.11 -1.94
N ASN A 30 3.39 28.23 -1.30
CA ASN A 30 4.33 28.26 -0.17
C ASN A 30 3.68 27.94 1.18
N GLU A 31 2.38 27.61 1.20
CA GLU A 31 1.77 27.04 2.40
C GLU A 31 2.46 25.72 2.77
N GLN A 32 2.76 25.52 4.06
CA GLN A 32 3.51 24.33 4.51
C GLN A 32 2.81 23.01 4.16
N PHE A 33 1.47 22.95 4.26
CA PHE A 33 0.64 21.81 3.87
C PHE A 33 -0.84 22.21 3.79
N LEU A 34 -1.60 21.56 2.91
CA LEU A 34 -3.03 21.81 2.70
C LEU A 34 -3.93 20.98 3.62
N LYS A 35 -3.50 19.75 3.94
CA LYS A 35 -4.22 18.82 4.81
C LYS A 35 -3.25 17.96 5.60
N THR A 36 -3.71 17.49 6.74
CA THR A 36 -3.01 16.50 7.55
C THR A 36 -3.92 15.29 7.75
N TYR A 37 -3.41 14.10 7.46
CA TYR A 37 -4.04 12.82 7.78
C TYR A 37 -3.32 12.24 8.99
N ARG A 38 -4.07 12.00 10.07
CA ARG A 38 -3.54 11.50 11.34
C ARG A 38 -4.15 10.13 11.62
N GLY A 39 -3.30 9.13 11.83
CA GLY A 39 -3.76 7.77 12.13
C GLY A 39 -2.63 6.82 12.47
N HIS A 40 -1.50 6.92 11.78
CA HIS A 40 -0.32 6.13 12.14
C HIS A 40 0.29 6.58 13.46
N LYS A 41 0.85 5.62 14.20
CA LYS A 41 1.50 5.81 15.51
C LYS A 41 3.01 5.67 15.47
N GLY A 42 3.58 5.56 14.26
CA GLY A 42 5.01 5.48 14.03
C GLY A 42 5.37 5.87 12.61
N PRO A 43 6.66 5.79 12.24
CA PRO A 43 7.15 6.19 10.93
C PRO A 43 6.31 5.67 9.76
N VAL A 44 5.94 6.55 8.84
CA VAL A 44 5.27 6.19 7.59
C VAL A 44 6.32 5.82 6.56
N TYR A 45 6.38 4.54 6.21
CA TYR A 45 7.37 4.01 5.26
C TYR A 45 6.96 4.22 3.82
N LYS A 46 5.66 4.17 3.51
CA LYS A 46 5.17 4.48 2.17
C LYS A 46 3.78 5.11 2.20
N VAL A 47 3.56 5.97 1.21
CA VAL A 47 2.25 6.47 0.79
C VAL A 47 2.11 6.20 -0.70
N THR A 48 0.93 5.80 -1.18
CA THR A 48 0.70 5.58 -2.60
C THR A 48 -0.74 5.86 -3.01
N TRP A 49 -0.91 6.72 -4.01
CA TRP A 49 -2.20 6.98 -4.63
C TRP A 49 -2.69 5.76 -5.39
N ASN A 50 -3.99 5.55 -5.33
CA ASN A 50 -4.63 4.56 -6.19
C ASN A 50 -4.64 5.07 -7.64
N PRO A 51 -4.03 4.34 -8.59
CA PRO A 51 -3.88 4.81 -9.97
C PRO A 51 -5.19 4.82 -10.74
N LEU A 52 -6.19 4.05 -10.30
CA LEU A 52 -7.49 3.91 -10.98
C LEU A 52 -8.59 4.73 -10.29
N SER A 53 -8.59 4.77 -8.95
CA SER A 53 -9.50 5.58 -8.13
C SER A 53 -8.75 6.71 -7.43
N THR A 54 -8.57 7.82 -8.14
CA THR A 54 -7.62 8.89 -7.75
C THR A 54 -7.99 9.65 -6.49
N ASP A 55 -9.14 9.38 -5.88
CA ASP A 55 -9.54 9.99 -4.60
C ASP A 55 -9.11 9.19 -3.37
N MET A 56 -8.49 8.01 -3.59
CA MET A 56 -8.03 7.12 -2.53
C MET A 56 -6.51 6.96 -2.55
N PHE A 57 -5.91 6.76 -1.38
CA PHE A 57 -4.50 6.38 -1.24
C PHE A 57 -4.30 5.42 -0.07
N LEU A 58 -3.21 4.67 -0.12
CA LEU A 58 -2.76 3.81 0.98
C LEU A 58 -1.54 4.39 1.66
N SER A 59 -1.35 4.03 2.92
CA SER A 59 -0.10 4.21 3.64
C SER A 59 0.26 2.98 4.45
N CYS A 60 1.54 2.78 4.70
CA CYS A 60 2.04 1.72 5.59
C CYS A 60 3.13 2.24 6.53
N SER A 61 3.30 1.57 7.67
CA SER A 61 4.08 2.12 8.79
C SER A 61 4.79 1.06 9.62
N ALA A 62 5.77 1.54 10.40
CA ALA A 62 6.38 0.84 11.52
C ALA A 62 5.36 0.47 12.63
N ASP A 63 4.16 1.05 12.64
CA ASP A 63 3.10 0.69 13.60
C ASP A 63 2.33 -0.59 13.24
N TRP A 64 2.78 -1.31 12.20
CA TRP A 64 2.27 -2.57 11.68
C TRP A 64 0.98 -2.47 10.87
N ASN A 65 0.44 -1.26 10.68
CA ASN A 65 -0.80 -1.07 9.97
C ASN A 65 -0.59 -0.61 8.54
N ILE A 66 -1.58 -0.94 7.73
CA ILE A 66 -1.84 -0.30 6.44
C ILE A 66 -3.12 0.49 6.61
N ILE A 67 -3.17 1.73 6.14
CA ILE A 67 -4.38 2.56 6.23
C ILE A 67 -4.83 2.96 4.83
N LEU A 68 -6.12 2.77 4.54
CA LEU A 68 -6.80 3.33 3.38
C LEU A 68 -7.38 4.69 3.75
N TRP A 69 -7.11 5.67 2.91
CA TRP A 69 -7.54 7.04 3.08
C TRP A 69 -8.36 7.51 1.88
N HIS A 70 -9.29 8.42 2.15
CA HIS A 70 -9.96 9.20 1.12
C HIS A 70 -9.44 10.63 1.19
N ARG A 71 -9.08 11.24 0.06
CA ARG A 71 -8.46 12.58 0.00
C ARG A 71 -9.29 13.70 0.64
N HIS A 72 -10.61 13.50 0.75
CA HIS A 72 -11.51 14.49 1.36
C HIS A 72 -11.82 14.20 2.85
N SER A 73 -11.31 13.09 3.39
CA SER A 73 -11.47 12.70 4.79
C SER A 73 -10.13 12.72 5.53
N GLN A 74 -10.04 13.43 6.65
CA GLN A 74 -8.83 13.42 7.50
C GLN A 74 -8.78 12.21 8.44
N THR A 75 -9.84 11.41 8.50
CA THR A 75 -9.89 10.16 9.26
C THR A 75 -9.66 8.94 8.35
N PRO A 76 -9.03 7.88 8.87
CA PRO A 76 -8.91 6.59 8.18
C PRO A 76 -10.25 6.10 7.65
N VAL A 77 -10.27 5.56 6.42
CA VAL A 77 -11.43 4.84 5.87
C VAL A 77 -11.42 3.40 6.37
N LEU A 78 -10.26 2.74 6.27
CA LEU A 78 -10.02 1.39 6.78
C LEU A 78 -8.59 1.30 7.33
N THR A 79 -8.42 0.44 8.34
CA THR A 79 -7.11 0.06 8.88
C THR A 79 -6.97 -1.45 8.77
N PHE A 80 -5.91 -1.92 8.13
CA PHE A 80 -5.58 -3.34 7.97
C PHE A 80 -4.44 -3.69 8.92
N SER A 81 -4.68 -4.67 9.79
CA SER A 81 -3.77 -5.09 10.86
C SER A 81 -3.56 -6.61 10.82
N SER A 82 -3.19 -7.15 9.65
CA SER A 82 -2.94 -8.58 9.48
C SER A 82 -1.63 -9.03 10.12
N ALA A 83 -0.64 -8.14 10.18
CA ALA A 83 0.73 -8.45 10.57
C ALA A 83 1.06 -7.93 11.97
N SER A 84 1.92 -8.65 12.67
CA SER A 84 2.57 -8.24 13.92
C SER A 84 4.02 -7.83 13.66
N ALA A 85 4.26 -7.10 12.56
CA ALA A 85 5.57 -6.71 12.08
C ALA A 85 5.49 -5.43 11.23
N PHE A 86 6.62 -4.76 11.04
CA PHE A 86 6.72 -3.54 10.23
C PHE A 86 6.29 -3.79 8.78
N VAL A 87 5.45 -2.90 8.25
CA VAL A 87 5.02 -2.96 6.85
C VAL A 87 5.90 -2.03 6.03
N HIS A 88 6.87 -2.60 5.32
CA HIS A 88 7.92 -1.85 4.64
C HIS A 88 7.47 -1.21 3.34
N ASP A 89 6.62 -1.89 2.58
CA ASP A 89 6.23 -1.45 1.26
C ASP A 89 4.81 -1.92 0.92
N ILE A 90 4.13 -1.12 0.12
CA ILE A 90 2.79 -1.33 -0.40
C ILE A 90 2.72 -0.87 -1.86
N MET A 91 1.88 -1.53 -2.66
CA MET A 91 1.63 -1.12 -4.03
C MET A 91 0.21 -1.47 -4.47
N TRP A 92 -0.47 -0.50 -5.08
CA TRP A 92 -1.73 -0.75 -5.78
C TRP A 92 -1.54 -1.58 -7.04
N SER A 93 -2.51 -2.42 -7.36
CA SER A 93 -2.60 -3.03 -8.68
C SER A 93 -2.97 -1.97 -9.73
N SER A 94 -2.28 -1.98 -10.87
CA SER A 94 -2.67 -1.18 -12.04
C SER A 94 -3.90 -1.75 -12.77
N LYS A 95 -4.34 -2.97 -12.44
CA LYS A 95 -5.45 -3.67 -13.09
C LYS A 95 -6.76 -3.60 -12.30
N SER A 96 -6.69 -3.34 -11.00
CA SER A 96 -7.87 -3.30 -10.11
C SER A 96 -7.73 -2.21 -9.07
N ALA A 97 -8.74 -1.34 -8.99
CA ALA A 97 -8.80 -0.25 -8.01
C ALA A 97 -9.02 -0.75 -6.56
N PHE A 98 -9.31 -2.04 -6.38
CA PHE A 98 -9.62 -2.65 -5.08
C PHE A 98 -8.53 -3.58 -4.59
N MET A 99 -7.45 -3.73 -5.35
CA MET A 99 -6.41 -4.72 -5.06
C MET A 99 -5.07 -4.04 -4.81
N PHE A 100 -4.38 -4.45 -3.75
CA PHE A 100 -3.03 -4.02 -3.45
C PHE A 100 -2.21 -5.16 -2.87
N ALA A 101 -0.89 -4.99 -2.90
CA ALA A 101 0.07 -5.85 -2.25
C ALA A 101 0.74 -5.10 -1.10
N ALA A 102 1.11 -5.82 -0.05
CA ALA A 102 1.87 -5.30 1.07
C ALA A 102 2.97 -6.28 1.47
N VAL A 103 4.14 -5.79 1.82
CA VAL A 103 5.23 -6.60 2.37
C VAL A 103 5.57 -6.14 3.78
N ASN A 104 5.75 -7.13 4.64
CA ASN A 104 6.28 -6.95 5.98
C ASN A 104 7.51 -7.86 6.16
N GLU A 105 8.12 -7.81 7.33
CA GLU A 105 9.35 -8.57 7.62
C GLU A 105 9.25 -10.08 7.36
N SER A 106 8.05 -10.67 7.37
CA SER A 106 7.90 -12.13 7.29
C SER A 106 7.23 -12.65 6.02
N ARG A 107 6.49 -11.80 5.31
CA ARG A 107 5.61 -12.24 4.22
C ARG A 107 5.16 -11.10 3.32
N VAL A 108 4.76 -11.50 2.12
CA VAL A 108 3.99 -10.66 1.19
C VAL A 108 2.52 -11.05 1.27
N GLU A 109 1.65 -10.06 1.23
CA GLU A 109 0.20 -10.20 1.28
C GLU A 109 -0.45 -9.55 0.07
N ILE A 110 -1.50 -10.18 -0.46
CA ILE A 110 -2.38 -9.62 -1.48
C ILE A 110 -3.76 -9.40 -0.85
N TRP A 111 -4.25 -8.19 -1.01
CA TRP A 111 -5.56 -7.75 -0.53
C TRP A 111 -6.47 -7.46 -1.72
N ASP A 112 -7.70 -7.97 -1.70
CA ASP A 112 -8.78 -7.55 -2.59
C ASP A 112 -9.99 -7.16 -1.74
N LEU A 113 -10.27 -5.86 -1.70
CA LEU A 113 -11.30 -5.27 -0.85
C LEU A 113 -12.73 -5.71 -1.23
N ARG A 114 -12.91 -6.33 -2.40
CA ARG A 114 -14.19 -6.91 -2.82
C ARG A 114 -14.43 -8.28 -2.19
N VAL A 115 -13.35 -8.97 -1.82
CA VAL A 115 -13.39 -10.31 -1.24
C VAL A 115 -13.39 -10.23 0.28
N SER A 116 -12.41 -9.50 0.84
CA SER A 116 -12.28 -9.32 2.29
C SER A 116 -11.59 -8.00 2.62
N ILE A 117 -12.09 -7.35 3.67
CA ILE A 117 -11.45 -6.19 4.30
C ILE A 117 -10.76 -6.54 5.63
N LEU A 118 -10.92 -7.78 6.10
CA LEU A 118 -10.45 -8.22 7.42
C LEU A 118 -9.14 -9.03 7.32
N GLU A 119 -8.96 -9.76 6.22
CA GLU A 119 -7.82 -10.66 6.03
C GLU A 119 -7.32 -10.61 4.57
N PRO A 120 -6.01 -10.83 4.34
CA PRO A 120 -5.48 -10.89 2.99
C PRO A 120 -6.02 -12.13 2.26
N VAL A 121 -6.27 -11.98 0.96
CA VAL A 121 -6.77 -13.06 0.10
C VAL A 121 -5.65 -14.08 -0.19
N LEU A 122 -4.40 -13.63 -0.18
CA LEU A 122 -3.24 -14.48 -0.33
C LEU A 122 -2.10 -13.96 0.55
N SER A 123 -1.35 -14.89 1.15
CA SER A 123 -0.15 -14.59 1.92
C SER A 123 0.95 -15.59 1.58
N ARG A 124 2.17 -15.10 1.41
CA ARG A 124 3.35 -15.92 1.13
C ARG A 124 4.49 -15.53 2.05
N PHE A 125 4.87 -16.48 2.90
CA PHE A 125 5.97 -16.31 3.85
C PHE A 125 7.33 -16.37 3.16
N ALA A 126 8.23 -15.50 3.61
CA ALA A 126 9.64 -15.54 3.31
C ALA A 126 10.32 -16.72 4.03
N ASN A 127 11.56 -17.03 3.65
CA ASN A 127 12.41 -17.89 4.47
C ASN A 127 12.64 -17.21 5.84
N PRO A 128 12.61 -17.94 6.97
CA PRO A 128 12.83 -17.36 8.30
C PRO A 128 14.07 -16.47 8.47
N THR A 129 15.09 -16.61 7.62
CA THR A 129 16.33 -15.83 7.70
C THR A 129 16.31 -14.52 6.92
N VAL A 130 15.30 -14.28 6.07
CA VAL A 130 15.25 -13.10 5.20
C VAL A 130 13.98 -12.27 5.45
N LYS A 131 14.06 -10.97 5.20
CA LYS A 131 12.93 -10.05 5.33
C LYS A 131 12.54 -9.50 3.98
N PHE A 132 11.25 -9.52 3.64
CA PHE A 132 10.80 -8.79 2.45
C PHE A 132 10.81 -7.29 2.69
N THR A 133 11.33 -6.55 1.72
CA THR A 133 11.61 -5.12 1.85
C THR A 133 10.86 -4.28 0.82
N SER A 134 10.56 -4.84 -0.34
CA SER A 134 9.93 -4.11 -1.44
C SER A 134 8.98 -4.98 -2.26
N VAL A 135 8.00 -4.35 -2.90
CA VAL A 135 7.00 -5.04 -3.72
C VAL A 135 6.64 -4.25 -4.97
N LEU A 136 6.49 -4.96 -6.10
CA LEU A 136 6.12 -4.37 -7.38
C LEU A 136 5.13 -5.25 -8.15
N PHE A 137 3.99 -4.70 -8.56
CA PHE A 137 3.16 -5.29 -9.61
C PHE A 137 3.81 -5.07 -10.97
N ALA A 138 4.03 -6.15 -11.72
CA ALA A 138 4.47 -6.06 -13.10
C ALA A 138 3.36 -5.43 -13.97
N LYS A 139 3.72 -4.46 -14.82
CA LYS A 139 2.74 -3.69 -15.61
C LYS A 139 1.99 -4.53 -16.65
N ASN A 140 2.67 -5.49 -17.28
CA ASN A 140 2.17 -6.20 -18.47
C ASN A 140 1.98 -7.70 -18.25
N THR A 141 2.21 -8.20 -17.04
CA THR A 141 2.04 -9.61 -16.68
C THR A 141 1.23 -9.72 -15.39
N ASP A 142 0.81 -10.93 -15.02
CA ASP A 142 0.19 -11.19 -13.72
C ASP A 142 1.24 -11.56 -12.68
N CYS A 143 2.41 -10.90 -12.73
CA CYS A 143 3.50 -11.18 -11.80
C CYS A 143 3.61 -10.10 -10.71
N LEU A 144 3.98 -10.55 -9.53
CA LEU A 144 4.44 -9.73 -8.42
C LEU A 144 5.93 -9.97 -8.23
N LEU A 145 6.72 -8.90 -8.15
CA LEU A 145 8.12 -8.95 -7.76
C LEU A 145 8.22 -8.56 -6.29
N VAL A 146 9.03 -9.30 -5.54
CA VAL A 146 9.28 -9.03 -4.12
C VAL A 146 10.79 -9.05 -3.89
N GLY A 147 11.34 -7.94 -3.43
CA GLY A 147 12.74 -7.86 -3.02
C GLY A 147 12.90 -8.18 -1.53
N ASP A 148 14.03 -8.76 -1.16
CA ASP A 148 14.35 -9.10 0.23
C ASP A 148 15.59 -8.38 0.79
N SER A 149 15.95 -8.70 2.03
CA SER A 149 17.08 -8.12 2.77
C SER A 149 18.45 -8.57 2.27
N GLU A 150 18.53 -9.68 1.53
CA GLU A 150 19.77 -10.23 0.97
C GLU A 150 19.98 -9.77 -0.48
N GLY A 151 19.06 -8.96 -1.02
CA GLY A 151 19.11 -8.44 -2.38
C GLY A 151 18.56 -9.40 -3.43
N GLU A 152 17.88 -10.49 -3.03
CA GLU A 152 17.19 -11.38 -3.96
C GLU A 152 15.85 -10.76 -4.38
N VAL A 153 15.43 -11.05 -5.62
CA VAL A 153 14.12 -10.68 -6.15
C VAL A 153 13.34 -11.95 -6.49
N SER A 154 12.35 -12.26 -5.68
CA SER A 154 11.38 -13.32 -5.94
C SER A 154 10.31 -12.86 -6.92
N VAL A 155 9.93 -13.74 -7.85
CA VAL A 155 8.86 -13.50 -8.83
C VAL A 155 7.71 -14.46 -8.59
N PHE A 156 6.52 -13.94 -8.29
CA PHE A 156 5.32 -14.72 -8.06
C PHE A 156 4.31 -14.49 -9.17
N LEU A 157 3.83 -15.57 -9.78
CA LEU A 157 2.70 -15.52 -10.71
C LEU A 157 1.39 -15.55 -9.91
N LEU A 158 0.56 -14.53 -10.11
CA LEU A 158 -0.75 -14.39 -9.48
C LEU A 158 -1.79 -15.15 -10.29
N GLN A 159 -2.12 -16.37 -9.86
CA GLN A 159 -3.13 -17.20 -10.50
C GLN A 159 -4.50 -17.03 -9.82
N ASN A 160 -5.58 -17.15 -10.59
CA ASN A 160 -6.96 -17.25 -10.12
C ASN A 160 -7.56 -16.04 -9.37
N LEU A 161 -6.92 -14.86 -9.40
CA LEU A 161 -7.51 -13.66 -8.80
C LEU A 161 -8.80 -13.19 -9.50
N ALA A 162 -8.99 -13.52 -10.79
CA ALA A 162 -10.23 -13.23 -11.52
C ALA A 162 -11.36 -14.25 -11.25
N ALA A 163 -11.03 -15.46 -10.80
CA ALA A 163 -11.98 -16.58 -10.69
C ALA A 163 -12.89 -16.47 -9.45
N LEU A 164 -12.51 -15.68 -8.45
CA LEU A 164 -13.33 -15.40 -7.26
C LEU A 164 -14.62 -14.61 -7.58
N ASN A 165 -14.73 -14.04 -8.79
CA ASN A 165 -15.95 -13.34 -9.23
C ASN A 165 -17.06 -14.26 -9.74
N ASN A 166 -16.81 -15.57 -9.94
CA ASN A 166 -17.76 -16.47 -10.61
C ASN A 166 -18.40 -17.55 -9.71
N SER A 167 -18.19 -17.54 -8.39
CA SER A 167 -18.73 -18.56 -7.49
C SER A 167 -19.88 -18.06 -6.60
N LYS A 168 -20.86 -17.36 -7.18
CA LYS A 168 -22.20 -17.21 -6.59
C LYS A 168 -23.27 -17.33 -7.68
N VAL A 169 -23.75 -18.57 -7.88
CA VAL A 169 -25.11 -18.88 -8.35
C VAL A 169 -25.85 -19.47 -7.16
#